data_AF-A0A3D3H8C2-F1
#
_entry.id   AF-A0A3D3H8C2-F1
#
_cell.length_a   1.000
_cell.length_b   1.000
_cell.length_c   1.000
_cell.angle_alpha   90.00
_cell.angle_beta   90.00
_cell.angle_gamma   90.00
#
_symmetry.space_group_name_H-M   'P 1'
#
loop_
_entity.id
_entity.type
_entity.pdbx_description
1 polymer ?
#
loop_
_entity_poly.entity_id
_entity_poly.type
_entity_poly.pdbx_seq_one_letter_code
_entity_poly.pdbx_strand_id
1 'polypeptide(L)'
;ATWQALLRVILAGIRTGSATTVSAPVGLPAAVRRALSDQDVNVFVETEDEWLDRVARPEQDVADAVAGEPRPTRPPRVRLVGGADAVSALHSALAEAVGGDPDVAIYDNEVTTAGRIELLPFLHEQSITITAHRFGNPDAWSADVI
;
A
#
# COMPACT_ATOMS: atom_id res chain seq x y z
N ALA A 1 -4.58 -11.28 13.33
CA ALA A 1 -3.28 -10.67 13.69
C ALA A 1 -3.33 -10.13 15.10
N THR A 2 -2.17 -9.84 15.72
CA THR A 2 -2.14 -9.01 16.93
C THR A 2 -2.34 -7.54 16.55
N TRP A 3 -2.92 -6.74 17.45
CA TRP A 3 -3.08 -5.30 17.24
C TRP A 3 -1.75 -4.58 17.05
N GLN A 4 -0.70 -5.06 17.72
CA GLN A 4 0.66 -4.54 17.60
C GLN A 4 1.24 -4.72 16.19
N ALA A 5 0.95 -5.85 15.54
CA ALA A 5 1.40 -6.10 14.17
C ALA A 5 0.70 -5.14 13.18
N LEU A 6 -0.62 -5.01 13.30
CA LEU A 6 -1.39 -4.09 12.46
C LEU A 6 -0.92 -2.63 12.61
N LEU A 7 -0.82 -2.15 13.85
CA LEU A 7 -0.36 -0.77 14.10
C LEU A 7 1.05 -0.52 13.59
N ARG A 8 1.94 -1.52 13.62
CA ARG A 8 3.30 -1.38 13.08
C ARG A 8 3.29 -1.15 11.57
N VAL A 9 2.49 -1.92 10.83
CA VAL A 9 2.33 -1.76 9.37
C VAL A 9 1.73 -0.40 9.03
N ILE A 10 0.70 0.03 9.78
CA ILE A 10 0.08 1.34 9.58
C ILE A 10 1.08 2.47 9.83
N LEU A 11 1.88 2.38 10.91
CA LEU A 11 2.92 3.36 11.20
C LEU A 11 4.01 3.40 10.13
N ALA A 12 4.33 2.27 9.48
CA ALA A 12 5.24 2.24 8.35
C ALA A 12 4.69 3.07 7.18
N GLY A 13 3.41 2.86 6.81
CA GLY A 13 2.75 3.65 5.76
C GLY A 13 2.67 5.15 6.08
N ILE A 14 2.31 5.51 7.32
CA ILE A 14 2.29 6.92 7.77
C ILE A 14 3.70 7.51 7.69
N ARG A 15 4.73 6.77 8.14
CA ARG A 15 6.11 7.26 8.18
C ARG A 15 6.69 7.54 6.78
N THR A 16 6.29 6.78 5.77
CA THR A 16 6.72 7.01 4.38
C THR A 16 5.87 8.05 3.66
N GLY A 17 4.78 8.53 4.28
CA GLY A 17 3.82 9.42 3.62
C GLY A 17 3.02 8.72 2.52
N SER A 18 2.92 7.38 2.56
CA SER A 18 2.20 6.61 1.55
C SER A 18 0.69 6.71 1.76
N ALA A 19 -0.06 6.94 0.68
CA ALA A 19 -1.51 6.88 0.69
C ALA A 19 -1.94 5.44 1.03
N THR A 20 -2.44 5.25 2.26
CA THR A 20 -2.70 3.93 2.83
C THR A 20 -4.16 3.80 3.24
N THR A 21 -4.76 2.66 2.92
CA THR A 21 -6.07 2.27 3.46
C THR A 21 -5.91 0.99 4.30
N VAL A 22 -6.78 0.82 5.29
CA VAL A 22 -6.78 -0.32 6.20
C VAL A 22 -8.10 -1.03 6.09
N SER A 23 -8.05 -2.34 5.87
CA SER A 23 -9.21 -3.22 5.97
C SER A 23 -9.08 -4.10 7.20
N ALA A 24 -10.15 -4.28 7.95
CA ALA A 24 -10.22 -5.22 9.05
C ALA A 24 -11.62 -5.83 9.20
N PRO A 25 -11.75 -7.11 9.55
CA PRO A 25 -13.06 -7.77 9.75
C PRO A 25 -13.78 -7.29 11.01
N VAL A 26 -13.12 -6.51 11.86
CA VAL A 26 -13.66 -5.98 13.11
C VAL A 26 -13.31 -4.51 13.24
N GLY A 27 -14.19 -3.75 13.88
CA GLY A 27 -13.97 -2.34 14.14
C GLY A 27 -12.75 -2.07 15.02
N LEU A 28 -12.01 -1.02 14.70
CA LEU A 28 -10.95 -0.50 15.57
C LEU A 28 -11.56 0.25 16.77
N PRO A 29 -10.89 0.27 17.94
CA PRO A 29 -11.28 1.15 19.04
C PRO A 29 -11.41 2.61 18.57
N ALA A 30 -12.44 3.33 19.06
CA ALA A 30 -12.78 4.67 18.56
C ALA A 30 -11.60 5.67 18.61
N ALA A 31 -10.78 5.60 19.66
CA ALA A 31 -9.58 6.44 19.78
C ALA A 31 -8.53 6.14 18.70
N VAL A 32 -8.34 4.86 18.36
CA VAL A 32 -7.43 4.44 17.28
C VAL A 32 -7.97 4.89 15.94
N ARG A 33 -9.26 4.65 15.67
CA ARG A 33 -9.91 5.08 14.43
C ARG A 33 -9.78 6.60 14.23
N ARG A 34 -10.02 7.39 15.28
CA ARG A 34 -9.86 8.85 15.23
C ARG A 34 -8.41 9.25 14.90
N ALA A 35 -7.43 8.67 15.60
CA ALA A 35 -6.04 8.97 15.35
C ALA A 35 -5.59 8.62 13.92
N LEU A 36 -6.15 7.55 13.33
CA LEU A 36 -5.90 7.19 11.93
C LEU A 36 -6.57 8.16 10.95
N SER A 37 -7.80 8.60 11.24
CA SER A 37 -8.48 9.62 10.43
C SER A 37 -7.76 10.97 10.47
N ASP A 38 -7.19 11.36 11.61
CA ASP A 38 -6.35 12.57 11.74
C ASP A 38 -5.03 12.47 10.93
N GLN A 39 -4.72 11.29 10.36
CA GLN A 39 -3.57 11.02 9.49
C GLN A 39 -4.01 10.64 8.06
N ASP A 40 -5.26 10.91 7.69
CA ASP A 40 -5.86 10.60 6.39
C ASP A 40 -5.85 9.10 6.02
N VAL A 41 -5.79 8.21 7.03
CA VAL A 41 -5.86 6.75 6.82
C VAL A 41 -7.31 6.29 6.88
N ASN A 42 -7.83 5.86 5.73
CA ASN A 42 -9.19 5.31 5.63
C ASN A 42 -9.25 3.88 6.17
N VAL A 43 -10.19 3.63 7.10
CA VAL A 43 -10.42 2.32 7.70
C VAL A 43 -11.76 1.76 7.25
N PHE A 44 -11.72 0.62 6.57
CA PHE A 44 -12.87 -0.19 6.19
C PHE A 44 -13.08 -1.31 7.19
N VAL A 45 -14.34 -1.50 7.60
CA VAL A 45 -14.77 -2.67 8.38
C VAL A 45 -15.60 -3.52 7.44
N GLU A 46 -15.02 -4.61 6.99
CA GLU A 46 -15.55 -5.44 5.91
C GLU A 46 -15.09 -6.88 6.10
N THR A 47 -15.89 -7.83 5.64
CA THR A 47 -15.53 -9.24 5.63
C THR A 47 -14.46 -9.52 4.58
N GLU A 48 -13.88 -10.72 4.62
CA GLU A 48 -12.93 -11.17 3.59
C GLU A 48 -13.56 -11.14 2.19
N ASP A 49 -14.78 -11.67 2.04
CA ASP A 49 -15.50 -11.69 0.77
C ASP A 49 -15.79 -10.26 0.25
N GLU A 50 -16.26 -9.37 1.13
CA GLU A 50 -16.54 -7.97 0.78
C GLU A 50 -15.28 -7.23 0.33
N TRP A 51 -14.16 -7.49 1.01
CA TRP A 51 -12.87 -6.93 0.67
C TRP A 51 -12.35 -7.46 -0.67
N LEU A 52 -12.41 -8.77 -0.89
CA LEU A 52 -12.00 -9.42 -2.14
C LEU A 52 -12.81 -8.87 -3.31
N ASP A 53 -14.13 -8.78 -3.18
CA ASP A 53 -15.02 -8.19 -4.19
C ASP A 53 -14.67 -6.73 -4.50
N ARG A 54 -14.27 -5.96 -3.49
CA ARG A 54 -13.89 -4.55 -3.66
C ARG A 54 -12.55 -4.41 -4.38
N VAL A 55 -11.56 -5.23 -4.03
CA VAL A 55 -10.21 -5.19 -4.61
C VAL A 55 -10.17 -5.80 -6.02
N ALA A 56 -10.99 -6.83 -6.27
CA ALA A 56 -11.08 -7.51 -7.56
C ALA A 56 -11.69 -6.64 -8.66
N ARG A 57 -12.45 -5.59 -8.32
CA ARG A 57 -13.06 -4.70 -9.31
C ARG A 57 -11.97 -4.08 -10.20
N PRO A 58 -12.00 -4.31 -11.53
CA PRO A 58 -11.05 -3.68 -12.44
C PRO A 58 -11.19 -2.16 -12.38
N GLU A 59 -10.11 -1.45 -12.70
CA GLU A 59 -10.17 -0.01 -12.92
C GLU A 59 -11.24 0.26 -13.98
N GLN A 60 -12.20 1.13 -13.66
CA GLN A 60 -13.15 1.58 -14.69
C GLN A 60 -12.36 2.39 -15.71
N ASP A 61 -12.57 2.10 -17.00
CA ASP A 61 -11.96 2.84 -18.10
C ASP A 61 -12.06 4.34 -17.87
N VAL A 62 -11.04 5.09 -18.30
CA VAL A 62 -10.94 6.55 -18.17
C VAL A 62 -12.18 7.30 -18.72
N ALA A 63 -12.99 6.65 -19.55
CA ALA A 63 -14.27 7.13 -20.05
C ALA A 63 -15.38 7.25 -18.97
N ASP A 64 -15.36 6.43 -17.92
CA ASP A 64 -16.33 6.44 -16.82
C ASP A 64 -15.99 7.46 -15.72
N ALA A 65 -14.76 7.98 -15.71
CA ALA A 65 -14.27 8.94 -14.72
C ALA A 65 -14.91 10.35 -14.83
N VAL A 66 -15.70 10.59 -15.87
CA VAL A 66 -16.40 11.87 -16.11
C VAL A 66 -17.53 12.11 -15.10
N ALA A 67 -17.95 11.10 -14.32
CA ALA A 67 -19.07 11.19 -13.38
C ALA A 67 -18.72 11.61 -11.93
N GLY A 68 -17.48 12.04 -11.66
CA GLY A 68 -17.21 12.96 -10.54
C GLY A 68 -17.04 12.38 -9.14
N GLU A 69 -16.95 11.05 -8.96
CA GLU A 69 -16.43 10.49 -7.71
C GLU A 69 -15.25 9.54 -7.99
N PRO A 70 -14.06 9.77 -7.40
CA PRO A 70 -12.93 8.86 -7.53
C PRO A 70 -13.28 7.53 -6.85
N ARG A 71 -13.73 6.56 -7.63
CA ARG A 71 -13.91 5.19 -7.17
C ARG A 71 -12.52 4.61 -6.94
N PRO A 72 -12.28 3.87 -5.83
CA PRO A 72 -10.96 3.31 -5.58
C PRO A 72 -10.57 2.39 -6.73
N THR A 73 -9.52 2.76 -7.44
CA THR A 73 -8.81 1.89 -8.37
C THR A 73 -8.25 0.70 -7.60
N ARG A 74 -8.08 -0.43 -8.29
CA ARG A 74 -7.44 -1.62 -7.72
C ARG A 74 -6.08 -1.22 -7.12
N PRO A 75 -5.79 -1.56 -5.85
CA PRO A 75 -4.53 -1.17 -5.23
C PRO A 75 -3.37 -1.90 -5.90
N PRO A 76 -2.28 -1.20 -6.31
CA PRO A 76 -1.12 -1.84 -6.93
C PRO A 76 -0.29 -2.65 -5.92
N ARG A 77 -0.51 -2.44 -4.62
CA ARG A 77 0.20 -3.14 -3.54
C ARG A 77 -0.75 -3.44 -2.39
N VAL A 78 -0.68 -4.67 -1.89
CA VAL A 78 -1.49 -5.13 -0.76
C VAL A 78 -0.57 -5.74 0.30
N ARG A 79 -0.66 -5.27 1.54
CA ARG A 79 0.06 -5.82 2.68
C ARG A 79 -0.89 -6.62 3.58
N LEU A 80 -0.74 -7.94 3.60
CA LEU A 80 -1.56 -8.85 4.41
C LEU A 80 -1.01 -8.95 5.83
N VAL A 81 -1.88 -8.88 6.84
CA VAL A 81 -1.47 -8.92 8.25
C VAL A 81 -2.33 -9.92 9.02
N GLY A 82 -1.72 -11.00 9.50
CA GLY A 82 -2.46 -12.12 10.07
C GLY A 82 -1.56 -13.17 10.70
N GLY A 83 -2.16 -14.30 11.11
CA GLY A 83 -1.39 -15.52 11.36
C GLY A 83 -1.00 -16.17 10.03
N ALA A 84 0.06 -16.98 10.03
CA ALA A 84 0.64 -17.55 8.81
C ALA A 84 -0.41 -18.27 7.93
N ASP A 85 -1.23 -19.14 8.53
CA ASP A 85 -2.23 -19.91 7.79
C ASP A 85 -3.31 -19.02 7.15
N ALA A 86 -3.81 -18.03 7.90
CA ALA A 86 -4.81 -17.09 7.42
C ALA A 86 -4.26 -16.20 6.30
N VAL A 87 -3.00 -15.75 6.43
CA VAL A 87 -2.33 -14.94 5.41
C VAL A 87 -2.08 -15.77 4.14
N SER A 88 -1.64 -17.02 4.28
CA SER A 88 -1.44 -17.92 3.13
C SER A 88 -2.75 -18.20 2.40
N ALA A 89 -3.86 -18.42 3.12
CA ALA A 89 -5.17 -18.61 2.51
C ALA A 89 -5.65 -17.35 1.78
N LEU A 90 -5.53 -16.18 2.43
CA LEU A 90 -5.95 -14.90 1.87
C LEU A 90 -5.09 -14.48 0.68
N HIS A 91 -3.79 -14.80 0.67
CA HIS A 91 -2.94 -14.60 -0.51
C HIS A 91 -3.52 -15.32 -1.70
N SER A 92 -3.76 -16.63 -1.59
CA SER A 92 -4.30 -17.43 -2.69
C SER A 92 -5.66 -16.90 -3.15
N ALA A 93 -6.57 -16.60 -2.22
CA ALA A 93 -7.88 -16.07 -2.53
C ALA A 93 -7.80 -14.70 -3.24
N LEU A 94 -6.90 -13.81 -2.79
CA LEU A 94 -6.68 -12.52 -3.44
C LEU A 94 -6.11 -12.68 -4.85
N ALA A 95 -5.09 -13.54 -5.02
CA ALA A 95 -4.46 -13.79 -6.32
C ALA A 95 -5.48 -14.33 -7.33
N GLU A 96 -6.36 -15.24 -6.90
CA GLU A 96 -7.48 -15.74 -7.72
C GLU A 96 -8.49 -14.64 -8.02
N ALA A 97 -8.90 -13.85 -7.02
CA ALA A 97 -9.90 -12.79 -7.16
C ALA A 97 -9.45 -11.67 -8.13
N VAL A 98 -8.16 -11.32 -8.14
CA VAL A 98 -7.62 -10.35 -9.12
C VAL A 98 -7.28 -10.99 -10.47
N GLY A 99 -7.51 -12.29 -10.65
CA GLY A 99 -7.23 -13.01 -11.89
C GLY A 99 -5.73 -13.19 -12.19
N GLY A 100 -4.89 -13.20 -11.16
CA GLY A 100 -3.43 -13.28 -11.29
C GLY A 100 -2.79 -12.04 -11.91
N ASP A 101 -3.43 -10.87 -11.78
CA ASP A 101 -2.93 -9.59 -12.29
C ASP A 101 -1.51 -9.27 -11.76
N PRO A 102 -0.49 -9.21 -12.63
CA PRO A 102 0.89 -8.94 -12.23
C PRO A 102 1.12 -7.50 -11.73
N ASP A 103 0.18 -6.58 -11.96
CA ASP A 103 0.26 -5.20 -11.47
C ASP A 103 -0.14 -5.08 -9.97
N VAL A 104 -0.62 -6.15 -9.35
CA VAL A 104 -0.92 -6.21 -7.91
C VAL A 104 0.16 -6.99 -7.17
N ALA A 105 1.02 -6.29 -6.45
CA ALA A 105 1.99 -6.92 -5.56
C ALA A 105 1.37 -7.29 -4.21
N ILE A 106 1.38 -8.58 -3.86
CA ILE A 106 0.88 -9.09 -2.57
C ILE A 106 2.06 -9.34 -1.62
N TYR A 107 2.08 -8.62 -0.50
CA TYR A 107 3.09 -8.75 0.56
C TYR A 107 2.51 -9.51 1.76
N ASP A 108 2.94 -10.75 1.94
CA ASP A 108 2.37 -11.74 2.87
C ASP A 108 3.36 -12.21 3.95
N ASN A 109 4.60 -11.73 3.92
CA ASN A 109 5.63 -12.07 4.90
C ASN A 109 5.22 -11.69 6.33
N GLU A 110 5.82 -12.35 7.33
CA GLU A 110 5.60 -12.01 8.74
C GLU A 110 5.90 -10.52 9.02
N VAL A 111 5.06 -9.86 9.82
CA VAL A 111 5.31 -8.48 10.23
C VAL A 111 6.56 -8.42 11.11
N THR A 112 7.54 -7.62 10.72
CA THR A 112 8.82 -7.51 11.42
C THR A 112 8.96 -6.19 12.16
N THR A 113 9.72 -6.21 13.26
CA THR A 113 10.10 -4.98 13.98
C THR A 113 11.20 -4.19 13.28
N ALA A 114 11.88 -4.81 12.30
CA ALA A 114 12.91 -4.18 11.51
C ALA A 114 12.30 -3.17 10.52
N GLY A 115 12.23 -1.90 10.93
CA GLY A 115 11.61 -0.83 10.13
C GLY A 115 12.18 -0.71 8.71
N ARG A 116 13.49 -0.95 8.50
CA ARG A 116 14.09 -0.94 7.15
C ARG A 116 13.43 -1.93 6.19
N ILE A 117 12.90 -3.03 6.69
CA ILE A 117 12.21 -4.05 5.89
C ILE A 117 10.72 -3.70 5.79
N GLU A 118 10.06 -3.38 6.91
CA GLU A 118 8.61 -3.15 6.92
C GLU A 118 8.19 -1.85 6.18
N LEU A 119 9.12 -0.92 5.91
CA LEU A 119 8.84 0.26 5.09
C LEU A 119 8.80 -0.05 3.58
N LEU A 120 9.42 -1.15 3.11
CA LEU A 120 9.57 -1.44 1.68
C LEU A 120 8.26 -1.54 0.89
N PRO A 121 7.16 -2.14 1.42
CA PRO A 121 5.89 -2.17 0.71
C PRO A 121 5.35 -0.78 0.35
N PHE A 122 5.76 0.25 1.10
CA PHE A 122 5.27 1.62 0.99
C PHE A 122 6.22 2.56 0.24
N LEU A 123 7.30 2.04 -0.35
CA LEU A 123 8.31 2.83 -1.06
C LEU A 123 8.47 2.36 -2.51
N HIS A 124 8.79 3.31 -3.38
CA HIS A 124 9.26 3.03 -4.73
C HIS A 124 10.75 3.31 -4.79
N GLU A 125 11.53 2.31 -5.21
CA GLU A 125 12.94 2.52 -5.50
C GLU A 125 13.08 3.34 -6.77
N GLN A 126 14.00 4.31 -6.76
CA GLN A 126 14.26 5.17 -7.90
C GLN A 126 15.76 5.43 -8.01
N SER A 127 16.27 5.36 -9.24
CA SER A 127 17.62 5.81 -9.58
C SER A 127 17.51 6.97 -10.55
N ILE A 128 18.18 8.08 -10.22
CA ILE A 128 18.23 9.28 -11.05
C ILE A 128 19.69 9.49 -11.44
N THR A 129 19.98 9.41 -12.74
CA THR A 129 21.32 9.64 -13.28
C THR A 129 21.34 10.96 -14.03
N ILE A 130 22.29 11.83 -13.67
CA ILE A 130 22.44 13.15 -14.26
C ILE A 130 23.82 13.25 -14.88
N THR A 131 23.90 13.70 -16.14
CA THR A 131 25.17 14.00 -16.78
C THR A 131 25.79 15.25 -16.15
N ALA A 132 26.89 15.07 -15.41
CA ALA A 132 27.62 16.14 -14.73
C ALA A 132 28.78 16.70 -15.59
N HIS A 133 28.65 16.68 -16.92
CA HIS A 133 29.65 17.23 -17.83
C HIS A 133 29.04 17.82 -19.09
N ARG A 134 29.71 18.82 -19.66
CA ARG A 134 29.42 19.38 -20.98
C ARG A 134 30.64 19.20 -21.88
N PHE A 135 30.49 18.34 -22.90
CA PHE A 135 31.58 17.97 -23.81
C PHE A 135 32.83 17.44 -23.08
N GLY A 136 32.66 16.66 -22.01
CA GLY A 136 33.76 16.09 -21.23
C GLY A 136 34.34 17.00 -20.15
N ASN A 137 33.99 18.30 -20.14
CA ASN A 137 34.34 19.19 -19.04
C ASN A 137 33.30 19.04 -17.92
N PRO A 138 33.72 18.82 -16.66
CA PRO A 138 32.80 18.82 -15.53
C PRO A 138 31.93 20.08 -15.52
N ASP A 139 30.61 19.90 -15.34
CA ASP A 139 29.61 20.96 -15.30
C ASP A 139 28.80 20.82 -14.01
N ALA A 140 28.85 21.85 -13.16
CA ALA A 140 28.30 21.82 -11.81
C ALA A 140 26.81 22.21 -11.76
N TRP A 141 26.12 22.32 -12.89
CA TRP A 141 24.73 22.78 -12.96
C TRP A 141 23.75 22.04 -12.03
N SER A 142 24.00 20.75 -11.75
CA SER A 142 23.16 19.92 -10.88
C SER A 142 23.68 19.81 -9.43
N ALA A 143 24.74 20.51 -9.06
CA ALA A 143 25.40 20.32 -7.76
C ALA A 143 24.50 20.66 -6.55
N ASP A 144 23.57 21.61 -6.69
CA ASP A 144 22.70 22.04 -5.59
C ASP A 144 21.48 21.11 -5.36
N VAL A 145 21.27 20.12 -6.24
CA VAL A 145 20.11 19.20 -6.22
C VAL A 145 20.49 17.73 -6.07
N ILE A 146 21.79 17.45 -5.88
CA ILE A 146 22.36 16.14 -5.55
C ILE A 146 22.87 16.21 -4.11
#